data_AF-E6VNQ5-F1
#
_entry.id   AF-E6VNQ5-F1
#
_cell.length_a   1.000
_cell.length_b   1.000
_cell.length_c   1.000
_cell.angle_alpha   90.00
_cell.angle_beta   90.00
_cell.angle_gamma   90.00
#
_symmetry.space_group_name_H-M   'P 1'
#
loop_
_entity.id
_entity.type
_entity.pdbx_description
1 polymer ?
#
loop_
_entity_poly.entity_id
_entity_poly.type
_entity_poly.pdbx_seq_one_letter_code
_entity_poly.pdbx_strand_id
1 'polypeptide(L)'
;MTAPALYGLCGAALVGIGLYGLLAGASALRRILGFNVVGSGIFLYFGSLAARHPTLAVDPVPQAMIITGIVVALAGTALAVAIAIRLHDETAPARPPGEAEDRDACDPR
;
A
#
# COMPACT_ATOMS: atom_id res chain seq x y z
N MET A 1 -5.74 29.72 -6.51
CA MET A 1 -6.18 28.32 -6.39
C MET A 1 -6.62 28.11 -4.95
N THR A 2 -7.81 27.58 -4.68
CA THR A 2 -8.24 27.36 -3.29
C THR A 2 -7.56 26.11 -2.73
N ALA A 3 -7.26 26.09 -1.43
CA ALA A 3 -6.58 24.95 -0.79
C ALA A 3 -7.32 23.62 -1.00
N PRO A 4 -8.66 23.53 -0.89
CA PRO A 4 -9.39 22.29 -1.17
C PRO A 4 -9.22 21.80 -2.62
N ALA A 5 -9.19 22.71 -3.60
CA ALA A 5 -9.00 22.34 -4.99
C ALA A 5 -7.59 21.77 -5.25
N LEU A 6 -6.56 22.32 -4.60
CA LEU A 6 -5.19 21.79 -4.68
C LEU A 6 -5.10 20.38 -4.08
N TYR A 7 -5.66 20.17 -2.88
CA TYR A 7 -5.67 18.84 -2.25
C TYR A 7 -6.46 17.82 -3.06
N GLY A 8 -7.61 18.21 -3.63
CA GLY A 8 -8.40 17.35 -4.52
C GLY A 8 -7.64 16.95 -5.79
N LEU A 9 -6.95 17.91 -6.43
CA LEU A 9 -6.15 17.63 -7.63
C LEU A 9 -4.95 16.73 -7.32
N CYS A 10 -4.25 16.98 -6.20
CA CYS A 10 -3.17 16.11 -5.72
C CYS A 10 -3.68 14.70 -5.41
N GLY A 11 -4.84 14.57 -4.76
CA GLY A 11 -5.48 13.28 -4.50
C GLY A 11 -5.78 12.52 -5.80
N ALA A 12 -6.38 13.19 -6.78
CA ALA A 12 -6.66 12.60 -8.09
C ALA A 12 -5.38 12.17 -8.84
N ALA A 13 -4.33 12.98 -8.79
CA ALA A 13 -3.03 12.64 -9.37
C ALA A 13 -2.40 11.41 -8.70
N LEU A 14 -2.45 11.32 -7.37
CA LEU A 14 -1.98 10.15 -6.62
C LEU A 14 -2.76 8.88 -7.00
N VAL A 15 -4.09 8.97 -7.17
CA VAL A 15 -4.90 7.84 -7.66
C VAL A 15 -4.45 7.38 -9.04
N GLY A 16 -4.22 8.31 -9.97
CA GLY A 16 -3.71 7.97 -11.30
C GLY A 16 -2.34 7.28 -11.27
N ILE A 17 -1.40 7.81 -10.48
CA ILE A 17 -0.05 7.26 -10.31
C ILE A 17 -0.10 5.87 -9.65
N GLY A 18 -0.88 5.73 -8.58
CA GLY A 18 -1.06 4.46 -7.87
C GLY A 18 -1.69 3.40 -8.76
N LEU A 19 -2.70 3.76 -9.56
CA LEU A 19 -3.36 2.86 -10.49
C LEU A 19 -2.40 2.41 -11.59
N TYR A 20 -1.61 3.32 -12.15
CA TYR A 20 -0.54 2.98 -13.08
C TYR A 20 0.47 2.00 -12.45
N GLY A 21 0.91 2.25 -11.21
CA GLY A 21 1.81 1.35 -10.48
C GLY A 21 1.21 -0.03 -10.21
N LEU A 22 -0.09 -0.10 -9.96
CA LEU A 22 -0.83 -1.34 -9.73
C LEU A 22 -0.98 -2.16 -11.02
N LEU A 23 -1.33 -1.55 -12.14
CA LEU A 23 -1.51 -2.25 -13.42
C LEU A 23 -0.19 -2.58 -14.12
N ALA A 24 0.74 -1.63 -14.19
CA ALA A 24 2.04 -1.82 -14.86
C ALA A 24 3.07 -2.58 -14.00
N GLY A 25 2.71 -2.91 -12.75
CA GLY A 25 3.52 -3.61 -11.76
C GLY A 25 3.81 -5.07 -12.11
N ALA A 26 5.06 -5.43 -12.42
CA ALA A 26 5.50 -6.80 -12.63
C ALA A 26 5.74 -7.59 -11.31
N SER A 27 6.16 -6.91 -10.24
CA SER A 27 6.42 -7.53 -8.93
C SER A 27 5.25 -7.33 -7.96
N ALA A 28 4.98 -8.36 -7.13
CA ALA A 28 3.92 -8.32 -6.12
C ALA A 28 4.07 -7.12 -5.16
N LEU A 29 5.30 -6.80 -4.76
CA LEU A 29 5.59 -5.65 -3.90
C LEU A 29 5.19 -4.32 -4.55
N ARG A 30 5.45 -4.14 -5.85
CA ARG A 30 5.09 -2.91 -6.57
C ARG A 30 3.59 -2.74 -6.70
N ARG A 31 2.85 -3.85 -6.83
CA ARG A 31 1.38 -3.86 -6.80
C ARG A 31 0.83 -3.47 -5.43
N ILE A 32 1.40 -4.00 -4.35
CA ILE A 32 1.00 -3.67 -2.96
C ILE A 32 1.25 -2.18 -2.66
N LEU A 33 2.40 -1.65 -3.09
CA LEU A 33 2.70 -0.22 -2.99
C LEU A 33 1.71 0.62 -3.81
N GLY A 34 1.44 0.23 -5.06
CA GLY A 34 0.46 0.90 -5.93
C GLY A 34 -0.94 0.97 -5.30
N PHE A 35 -1.40 -0.13 -4.69
CA PHE A 35 -2.68 -0.18 -3.97
C PHE A 35 -2.73 0.84 -2.81
N ASN A 36 -1.66 0.94 -2.01
CA ASN A 36 -1.60 1.91 -0.92
C ASN A 36 -1.59 3.36 -1.42
N VAL A 37 -0.87 3.63 -2.53
CA VAL A 37 -0.85 4.96 -3.14
C VAL A 37 -2.24 5.36 -3.66
N VAL A 38 -2.99 4.43 -4.27
CA VAL A 38 -4.40 4.67 -4.64
C VAL A 38 -5.23 5.00 -3.40
N GLY A 39 -5.11 4.21 -2.33
CA GLY A 39 -5.82 4.44 -1.08
C GLY A 39 -5.54 5.83 -0.49
N SER A 40 -4.27 6.22 -0.37
CA SER A 40 -3.87 7.54 0.10
C SER A 40 -4.42 8.68 -0.77
N GLY A 41 -4.43 8.51 -2.10
CA GLY A 41 -5.03 9.48 -3.02
C GLY A 41 -6.54 9.66 -2.82
N ILE A 42 -7.26 8.55 -2.64
CA ILE A 42 -8.71 8.56 -2.34
C ILE A 42 -8.99 9.25 -1.00
N PHE A 43 -8.22 8.95 0.05
CA PHE A 43 -8.40 9.59 1.36
C PHE A 43 -8.12 11.09 1.32
N LEU A 44 -7.09 11.52 0.59
CA LEU A 44 -6.79 12.93 0.40
C LEU A 44 -7.90 13.64 -0.38
N TYR A 45 -8.46 12.99 -1.40
CA TYR A 45 -9.59 13.51 -2.18
C TYR A 45 -10.83 13.69 -1.30
N PHE A 46 -11.23 12.69 -0.50
CA PHE A 46 -12.33 12.82 0.45
C PHE A 46 -12.08 13.88 1.54
N GLY A 47 -10.84 14.01 2.01
CA GLY A 47 -10.46 15.08 2.95
C GLY A 47 -10.67 16.47 2.37
N SER A 48 -10.36 16.65 1.07
CA SER A 48 -10.61 17.91 0.36
C SER A 48 -12.10 18.26 0.23
N LEU A 49 -12.94 17.24 0.04
CA LEU A 49 -14.41 17.37 0.00
C LEU A 49 -14.97 17.76 1.38
N ALA A 50 -14.44 17.16 2.45
CA ALA A 50 -14.84 17.47 3.82
C ALA A 50 -14.50 18.91 4.23
N ALA A 51 -13.40 19.45 3.71
CA ALA A 51 -12.88 20.78 4.03
C ALA A 51 -13.39 21.91 3.11
N ARG A 52 -14.36 21.64 2.22
CA ARG A 52 -14.83 22.60 1.20
C ARG A 52 -15.52 23.85 1.78
N HIS A 53 -16.07 23.76 2.98
CA HIS A 53 -16.75 24.87 3.66
C HIS A 53 -15.90 25.36 4.85
N PRO A 54 -15.17 26.48 4.72
CA PRO A 54 -14.29 26.99 5.78
C PRO A 54 -15.04 27.56 7.00
N THR A 55 -16.34 27.84 6.86
CA THR A 55 -17.18 28.45 7.92
C THR A 55 -18.12 27.45 8.59
N LEU A 56 -18.21 26.22 8.08
CA LEU A 56 -19.02 25.15 8.67
C LEU A 56 -18.08 24.12 9.29
N ALA A 57 -18.55 23.42 10.32
CA ALA A 57 -17.83 22.27 10.85
C ALA A 57 -17.53 21.27 9.72
N VAL A 58 -16.37 20.62 9.79
CA VAL A 58 -15.95 19.57 8.84
C VAL A 58 -17.04 18.51 8.75
N ASP A 59 -17.36 18.08 7.52
CA ASP A 59 -18.37 17.03 7.31
C ASP A 59 -17.92 15.72 7.99
N PRO A 60 -18.67 15.21 8.98
CA PRO A 60 -18.29 14.01 9.71
C PRO A 60 -18.34 12.75 8.85
N VAL A 61 -19.12 12.74 7.76
CA VAL A 61 -19.35 11.53 6.95
C VAL A 61 -18.09 11.15 6.15
N PRO A 62 -17.48 12.03 5.32
CA PRO A 62 -16.22 11.71 4.66
C PRO A 62 -15.09 11.44 5.66
N GLN A 63 -15.09 12.09 6.84
CA GLN A 63 -14.08 11.86 7.88
C GLN A 63 -14.15 10.44 8.43
N ALA A 64 -15.36 9.96 8.76
CA ALA A 64 -15.57 8.58 9.20
C ALA A 64 -15.15 7.57 8.12
N MET A 65 -15.49 7.85 6.86
CA MET A 65 -15.09 7.00 5.72
C MET A 65 -13.57 6.90 5.57
N ILE A 66 -12.82 7.98 5.84
CA ILE A 66 -11.35 7.97 5.79
C ILE A 66 -10.77 7.05 6.86
N ILE A 67 -11.20 7.17 8.13
CA ILE A 67 -10.63 6.35 9.22
C ILE A 67 -10.90 4.86 9.01
N THR A 68 -12.10 4.51 8.56
CA THR A 68 -12.47 3.12 8.26
C THR A 68 -11.70 2.62 7.04
N GLY A 69 -11.58 3.45 6.01
CA GLY A 69 -10.81 3.14 4.81
C GLY A 69 -9.34 2.85 5.11
N ILE A 70 -8.69 3.64 5.98
CA ILE A 70 -7.28 3.43 6.35
C ILE A 70 -7.08 2.05 6.99
N VAL A 71 -7.98 1.65 7.90
CA VAL A 71 -7.89 0.34 8.55
C VAL A 71 -8.10 -0.79 7.54
N VAL A 72 -9.07 -0.66 6.62
CA VAL A 72 -9.31 -1.64 5.56
C VAL A 72 -8.10 -1.75 4.61
N ALA A 73 -7.48 -0.63 4.25
CA ALA A 73 -6.28 -0.62 3.39
C ALA A 73 -5.07 -1.30 4.09
N LEU A 74 -4.90 -1.07 5.40
CA LEU A 74 -3.87 -1.74 6.20
C LEU A 74 -4.10 -3.25 6.25
N ALA A 75 -5.33 -3.69 6.52
CA ALA A 75 -5.69 -5.10 6.54
C ALA A 75 -5.51 -5.76 5.16
N GLY A 76 -5.92 -5.08 4.08
CA GLY A 76 -5.71 -5.56 2.71
C GLY A 76 -4.22 -5.70 2.36
N THR A 77 -3.39 -4.78 2.83
CA THR A 77 -1.92 -4.85 2.66
C THR A 77 -1.32 -6.03 3.42
N ALA A 78 -1.73 -6.23 4.67
CA ALA A 78 -1.28 -7.38 5.46
C ALA A 78 -1.66 -8.72 4.80
N LEU A 79 -2.90 -8.82 4.30
CA LEU A 79 -3.37 -9.99 3.57
C LEU A 79 -2.57 -10.21 2.27
N ALA A 80 -2.36 -9.16 1.48
CA ALA A 80 -1.62 -9.25 0.22
C ALA A 80 -0.17 -9.70 0.44
N VAL A 81 0.50 -9.20 1.49
CA VAL A 81 1.85 -9.64 1.87
C VAL A 81 1.84 -11.10 2.32
N ALA A 82 0.87 -11.50 3.14
CA ALA A 82 0.76 -12.89 3.60
C ALA A 82 0.59 -13.88 2.42
N ILE A 83 -0.24 -13.51 1.44
CA ILE A 83 -0.42 -14.30 0.21
C ILE A 83 0.88 -14.32 -0.61
N ALA A 84 1.56 -13.17 -0.76
CA ALA A 84 2.80 -13.10 -1.51
C ALA A 84 3.90 -14.01 -0.91
N ILE A 85 4.05 -14.02 0.42
CA ILE A 85 5.01 -14.90 1.12
C ILE A 85 4.65 -16.37 0.88
N ARG A 86 3.38 -16.75 1.06
CA ARG A 86 2.93 -18.14 0.85
C ARG A 86 3.20 -18.64 -0.57
N LEU A 87 2.93 -17.80 -1.57
CA LEU A 87 3.19 -18.15 -2.96
C LEU A 87 4.69 -18.30 -3.25
N HIS A 88 5.53 -17.46 -2.63
CA HIS A 88 6.98 -17.58 -2.73
C HIS A 88 7.51 -18.88 -2.09
N ASP A 89 6.99 -19.27 -0.93
CA ASP A 89 7.37 -20.53 -0.27
C ASP A 89 7.01 -21.76 -1.10
N GLU A 90 5.83 -21.78 -1.74
CA GLU A 90 5.41 -22.88 -2.62
C GLU A 90 6.23 -22.97 -3.91
N THR A 91 6.73 -21.83 -4.41
CA THR A 91 7.50 -21.76 -5.65
C THR A 91 9.01 -21.90 -5.41
N ALA A 92 9.46 -21.90 -4.15
CA ALA A 92 10.87 -22.03 -3.81
C ALA A 92 11.39 -23.43 -4.21
N PRO A 93 12.43 -23.53 -5.06
CA PRO A 93 13.03 -24.82 -5.38
C PRO A 93 13.56 -25.45 -4.09
N ALA A 94 13.40 -26.77 -3.95
CA ALA A 94 13.88 -27.53 -2.80
C ALA A 94 15.34 -27.14 -2.53
N ARG A 95 15.60 -26.59 -1.33
CA ARG A 95 16.96 -26.24 -0.92
C ARG A 95 17.81 -27.51 -1.01
N PRO A 96 18.93 -27.51 -1.77
CA PRO A 96 19.77 -28.70 -1.86
C PRO A 96 20.24 -29.08 -0.45
N PRO A 97 20.06 -30.34 -0.02
CA PRO A 97 20.54 -30.80 1.27
C PRO A 97 22.08 -30.88 1.20
N GLY A 98 22.78 -29.93 1.82
CA GLY A 98 24.25 -29.99 1.89
C GLY A 98 25.01 -28.74 2.36
N GLU A 99 24.43 -27.54 2.36
CA GLU A 99 25.20 -26.32 2.67
C GLU A 99 25.28 -25.96 4.16
N ALA A 100 24.73 -26.78 5.06
CA ALA A 100 24.73 -26.48 6.50
C ALA A 100 25.89 -27.12 7.30
N GLU A 101 26.68 -28.02 6.71
CA GLU A 101 27.69 -28.79 7.46
C GLU A 101 29.16 -28.46 7.11
N ASP A 102 29.42 -27.64 6.08
CA ASP A 102 30.79 -27.32 5.65
C ASP A 102 31.36 -26.01 6.26
N ARG A 103 30.55 -25.28 7.03
CA ARG A 103 31.04 -24.07 7.75
C ARG A 103 31.69 -24.38 9.09
N ASP A 104 31.44 -25.57 9.64
CA ASP A 104 32.06 -26.06 10.89
C ASP A 104 33.24 -27.03 10.62
N ALA A 105 33.39 -27.53 9.38
CA ALA A 105 34.49 -28.42 9.00
C ALA A 105 35.80 -27.67 8.66
N CYS A 106 35.73 -26.36 8.45
CA CYS A 106 36.90 -25.50 8.14
C CYS A 106 37.37 -24.65 9.34
N ASP A 107 37.20 -25.13 10.57
CA ASP A 107 37.94 -24.61 11.72
C ASP A 107 38.98 -25.63 12.23
N PRO A 108 40.23 -25.55 11.75
CA PRO A 108 41.34 -26.26 12.37
C PRO A 108 42.11 -25.30 13.29
N ARG A 109 41.52 -24.81 14.40
CA ARG A 109 42.29 -24.19 15.51
C ARG A 109 41.75 -24.47 16.90
#